data_AF-A0A537PGK0-F1
#
_entry.id   AF-A0A537PGK0-F1
#
_cell.length_a   1.000
_cell.length_b   1.000
_cell.length_c   1.000
_cell.angle_alpha   90.00
_cell.angle_beta   90.00
_cell.angle_gamma   90.00
#
_symmetry.space_group_name_H-M   'P 1'
#
loop_
_entity.id
_entity.type
_entity.pdbx_description
1 polymer ?
#
loop_
_entity_poly.entity_id
_entity_poly.type
_entity_poly.pdbx_seq_one_letter_code
_entity_poly.pdbx_strand_id
1 'polypeptide(L)'
;MAIDDDIAFFERVPTLGLLGRQALRILAIGAETRQVDRGEVLFSAGEQADGGFVIQEGSFRLSHSEEGKEVTVGPCTLLGEVQRPGRGHWAE
;
A
#
# COMPACT_ATOMS: atom_id res chain seq x y z
N MET A 1 -20.76 -5.95 -9.36
CA MET A 1 -20.20 -6.88 -8.38
C MET A 1 -18.97 -6.19 -7.86
N ALA A 2 -18.89 -5.81 -6.58
CA ALA A 2 -17.67 -5.13 -6.10
C ALA A 2 -16.49 -6.12 -6.00
N ILE A 3 -16.74 -7.31 -5.44
CA ILE A 3 -15.68 -8.25 -5.08
C ILE A 3 -14.91 -8.87 -6.26
N ASP A 4 -15.58 -9.23 -7.37
CA ASP A 4 -14.89 -9.81 -8.54
C ASP A 4 -14.02 -8.77 -9.26
N ASP A 5 -14.48 -7.51 -9.29
CA ASP A 5 -13.72 -6.39 -9.83
C ASP A 5 -12.51 -6.06 -8.93
N ASP A 6 -12.67 -6.14 -7.60
CA ASP A 6 -11.59 -5.98 -6.63
C ASP A 6 -10.54 -7.11 -6.72
N ILE A 7 -10.99 -8.36 -6.90
CA ILE A 7 -10.09 -9.50 -7.12
C ILE A 7 -9.29 -9.30 -8.41
N ALA A 8 -9.96 -8.93 -9.50
CA ALA A 8 -9.29 -8.65 -10.78
C ALA A 8 -8.30 -7.48 -10.67
N PHE A 9 -8.61 -6.48 -9.83
CA PHE A 9 -7.69 -5.40 -9.53
C PHE A 9 -6.47 -5.89 -8.74
N PHE A 10 -6.64 -6.68 -7.67
CA PHE A 10 -5.52 -7.21 -6.90
C PHE A 10 -4.64 -8.18 -7.70
N GLU A 11 -5.19 -8.93 -8.66
CA GLU A 11 -4.40 -9.74 -9.59
C GLU A 11 -3.40 -8.90 -10.41
N ARG A 12 -3.67 -7.60 -10.61
CA ARG A 12 -2.78 -6.68 -11.34
C ARG A 12 -1.68 -6.07 -10.48
N VAL A 13 -1.79 -6.17 -9.16
CA VAL A 13 -0.76 -5.68 -8.23
C VAL A 13 0.36 -6.74 -8.18
N PRO A 14 1.60 -6.41 -8.58
CA PRO A 14 2.66 -7.42 -8.72
C PRO A 14 2.89 -8.27 -7.46
N THR A 15 2.84 -7.66 -6.28
CA THR A 15 3.05 -8.35 -5.00
C THR A 15 1.85 -9.25 -4.62
N LEU A 16 0.62 -8.81 -4.89
CA LEU A 16 -0.59 -9.56 -4.49
C LEU A 16 -0.97 -10.65 -5.51
N GLY A 17 -0.69 -10.44 -6.80
CA GLY A 17 -0.97 -11.42 -7.86
C GLY A 17 -0.30 -12.77 -7.65
N LEU A 18 0.73 -12.85 -6.78
CA LEU A 18 1.41 -14.09 -6.40
C LEU A 18 0.61 -14.97 -5.42
N LEU A 19 -0.38 -14.42 -4.72
CA LEU A 19 -1.13 -15.11 -3.66
C LEU A 19 -2.21 -16.06 -4.19
N GLY A 20 -2.59 -15.92 -5.46
CA GLY A 20 -3.64 -16.71 -6.10
C GLY A 20 -5.06 -16.27 -5.72
N ARG A 21 -6.02 -16.58 -6.60
CA ARG A 21 -7.39 -16.02 -6.57
C ARG A 21 -8.15 -16.24 -5.26
N GLN A 22 -7.94 -17.37 -4.58
CA GLN A 22 -8.61 -17.66 -3.31
C GLN A 22 -8.15 -16.74 -2.17
N ALA A 23 -6.85 -16.48 -2.08
CA ALA A 23 -6.29 -15.54 -1.11
C ALA A 23 -6.72 -14.10 -1.43
N LEU A 24 -6.71 -13.73 -2.70
CA LEU A 24 -7.20 -12.42 -3.16
C LEU A 24 -8.67 -12.19 -2.80
N ARG A 25 -9.51 -13.22 -2.84
CA ARG A 25 -10.91 -13.12 -2.39
C ARG A 25 -11.01 -12.78 -0.91
N ILE A 26 -10.19 -13.39 -0.07
CA ILE A 26 -10.18 -13.08 1.37
C ILE A 26 -9.74 -11.63 1.58
N LEU A 27 -8.72 -11.17 0.85
CA LEU A 27 -8.27 -9.78 0.89
C LEU A 27 -9.38 -8.83 0.43
N ALA A 28 -10.08 -9.11 -0.67
CA ALA A 28 -11.18 -8.27 -1.16
C ALA A 28 -12.35 -8.17 -0.18
N ILE A 29 -12.58 -9.19 0.65
CA ILE A 29 -13.61 -9.12 1.71
C ILE A 29 -13.15 -8.24 2.87
N GLY A 30 -11.86 -8.30 3.23
CA GLY A 30 -11.30 -7.55 4.35
C GLY A 30 -10.75 -6.18 3.99
N ALA A 31 -10.67 -5.84 2.70
CA ALA A 31 -10.12 -4.58 2.23
C ALA A 31 -11.16 -3.46 2.38
N GLU A 32 -10.73 -2.35 2.98
CA GLU A 32 -11.54 -1.15 3.07
C GLU A 32 -11.08 -0.12 2.03
N THR A 33 -12.05 0.48 1.34
CA THR A 33 -11.77 1.58 0.41
C THR A 33 -11.69 2.88 1.17
N ARG A 34 -10.53 3.54 1.08
CA ARG A 34 -10.33 4.88 1.63
C ARG A 34 -10.16 5.89 0.50
N GLN A 35 -10.97 6.94 0.52
CA GLN A 35 -10.79 8.10 -0.35
C GLN A 35 -9.87 9.11 0.36
N VAL A 36 -8.95 9.72 -0.39
CA VAL A 36 -8.02 10.73 0.10
C VAL A 36 -8.05 11.89 -0.86
N ASP A 37 -8.29 13.08 -0.33
CA ASP A 37 -8.40 14.27 -1.16
C ASP A 37 -7.02 14.78 -1.59
N ARG A 38 -7.01 15.56 -2.67
CA ARG A 38 -5.76 16.15 -3.18
C ARG A 38 -5.14 17.04 -2.09
N GLY A 39 -3.91 16.70 -1.72
CA GLY A 39 -3.13 17.45 -0.73
C GLY A 39 -3.24 16.88 0.68
N GLU A 40 -4.09 15.88 0.90
CA GLU A 40 -4.11 15.12 2.15
C GLU A 40 -2.98 14.08 2.18
N VAL A 41 -2.51 13.78 3.38
CA VAL A 41 -1.48 12.78 3.65
C VAL A 41 -2.17 11.47 4.01
N LEU A 42 -1.87 10.39 3.27
CA LEU A 42 -2.42 9.07 3.55
C LEU A 42 -1.82 8.46 4.84
N PHE A 43 -0.50 8.51 4.98
CA PHE A 43 0.26 8.11 6.18
C PHE A 43 1.62 8.83 6.19
N SER A 44 2.22 8.97 7.36
CA SER A 44 3.59 9.50 7.49
C SER A 44 4.60 8.39 7.75
N ALA A 45 5.85 8.58 7.31
CA ALA A 45 6.93 7.63 7.60
C ALA A 45 7.15 7.50 9.12
N GLY A 46 7.13 6.26 9.64
CA GLY A 46 7.27 5.99 11.07
C GLY A 46 5.97 5.97 11.85
N GLU A 47 4.84 6.29 11.22
CA GLU A 47 3.52 6.05 11.78
C GLU A 47 3.21 4.55 11.72
N GLN A 48 2.62 3.99 12.78
CA GLN A 48 2.14 2.62 12.76
C GLN A 48 0.94 2.55 11.81
N ALA A 49 1.17 2.03 10.61
CA ALA A 49 0.10 1.65 9.73
C ALA A 49 -0.36 0.24 10.12
N ASP A 50 -1.66 0.07 10.36
CA ASP A 50 -2.27 -1.23 10.68
C ASP A 50 -2.29 -2.19 9.46
N GLY A 51 -1.83 -1.74 8.29
CA GLY A 51 -1.79 -2.53 7.07
C GLY A 51 -1.13 -1.82 5.88
N GLY A 52 -1.14 -2.49 4.72
CA GLY A 52 -0.69 -1.94 3.44
C GLY A 52 -1.84 -1.33 2.63
N PHE A 53 -1.53 -0.32 1.82
CA PHE A 53 -2.51 0.34 0.95
C PHE A 53 -2.20 0.08 -0.51
N VAL A 54 -3.21 -0.18 -1.34
CA VAL A 54 -3.02 -0.25 -2.79
C VAL A 54 -3.71 0.94 -3.44
N ILE A 55 -3.01 1.62 -4.35
CA ILE A 55 -3.60 2.71 -5.12
C ILE A 55 -4.52 2.12 -6.19
N GLN A 56 -5.83 2.31 -6.05
CA GLN A 56 -6.82 1.92 -7.05
C GLN A 56 -6.91 2.94 -8.19
N GLU A 57 -6.95 4.22 -7.84
CA GLU A 57 -7.04 5.34 -8.78
C GLU A 57 -6.18 6.51 -8.30
N GLY A 58 -5.73 7.35 -9.25
CA GLY A 58 -4.91 8.51 -8.98
C GLY A 58 -3.43 8.19 -8.75
N SER A 59 -2.74 9.06 -8.01
CA SER A 59 -1.31 8.94 -7.75
C SER A 59 -0.93 9.61 -6.44
N PHE A 60 0.03 9.04 -5.73
CA PHE A 60 0.60 9.61 -4.51
C PHE A 60 2.05 10.03 -4.75
N ARG A 61 2.48 11.12 -4.09
CA ARG A 61 3.89 11.46 -3.96
C ARG A 61 4.40 10.92 -2.64
N LEU A 62 5.43 10.08 -2.70
CA LEU A 62 6.14 9.57 -1.55
C LEU A 62 7.38 10.43 -1.35
N SER A 63 7.52 11.03 -0.16
CA SER A 63 8.74 11.72 0.25
C SER A 63 9.47 10.88 1.29
N HIS A 64 10.75 10.62 1.05
CA HIS A 64 11.59 9.96 2.06
C HIS A 64 12.31 11.03 2.89
N SER A 65 12.02 11.08 4.20
CA SER A 65 12.52 12.12 5.10
C SER A 65 14.05 12.19 5.17
N GLU A 66 14.75 11.07 4.94
CA GLU A 66 16.22 11.01 5.02
C GLU A 66 16.93 11.38 3.71
N GLU A 67 16.30 11.19 2.55
CA GLU A 67 16.96 11.40 1.24
C GLU A 67 16.42 12.60 0.45
N GLY A 68 15.29 13.20 0.87
CA GLY A 68 14.65 14.31 0.15
C GLY A 68 14.20 13.93 -1.27
N LYS A 69 14.22 12.65 -1.62
CA LYS A 69 13.74 12.14 -2.90
C LYS A 69 12.23 12.00 -2.85
N GLU A 70 11.56 12.65 -3.79
CA GLU A 70 10.15 12.45 -4.06
C GLU A 70 9.98 11.45 -5.20
N VAL A 71 9.15 10.44 -4.98
CA VAL A 71 8.76 9.46 -5.99
C VAL A 71 7.24 9.50 -6.15
N THR A 72 6.78 9.69 -7.38
CA THR A 72 5.34 9.59 -7.69
C THR A 72 5.00 8.16 -8.06
N VAL A 73 4.00 7.59 -7.40
CA VAL A 73 3.50 6.24 -7.63
C VAL A 73 2.02 6.26 -8.00
N GLY A 74 1.65 5.39 -8.92
CA GLY A 74 0.31 5.34 -9.51
C GLY A 74 -0.45 4.06 -9.17
N PRO A 75 -1.54 3.76 -9.90
CA PRO A 75 -2.39 2.62 -9.62
C PRO A 75 -1.65 1.28 -9.65
N CYS A 76 -2.18 0.29 -8.95
CA CYS A 76 -1.58 -1.04 -8.77
C CYS A 76 -0.23 -1.04 -8.02
N THR A 77 0.10 0.06 -7.33
CA THR A 77 1.26 0.12 -6.43
C THR A 77 0.82 -0.19 -5.00
N LEU A 78 1.53 -1.11 -4.34
CA LEU A 78 1.39 -1.40 -2.92
C LEU A 78 2.27 -0.43 -2.11
N LEU A 79 1.66 0.24 -1.15
CA LEU A 79 2.29 1.14 -0.19
C LEU A 79 2.32 0.47 1.19
N GLY A 80 3.34 0.80 1.98
CA GLY A 80 3.49 0.26 3.34
C GLY A 80 4.14 -1.13 3.40
N GLU A 81 4.55 -1.72 2.28
CA GLU A 81 5.27 -3.02 2.25
C GLU A 81 6.68 -2.97 2.85
N VAL A 82 7.23 -1.77 3.07
CA VAL A 82 8.53 -1.56 3.73
C VAL A 82 8.32 -0.76 5.01
N GLN A 83 7.71 -1.38 6.02
CA GLN A 83 8.19 -1.16 7.38
C GLN A 83 9.55 -1.86 7.46
N ARG A 84 10.63 -1.19 7.04
CA ARG A 84 11.95 -1.64 7.47
C ARG A 84 12.07 -1.17 8.92
N PRO A 85 12.00 -2.05 9.94
CA PRO A 85 12.46 -1.65 11.26
C PRO A 85 13.90 -1.19 11.07
N GLY A 86 14.19 0.03 11.53
CA GLY A 86 15.57 0.48 11.65
C GLY A 86 16.39 -0.65 12.26
N ARG A 87 17.54 -0.93 11.69
CA ARG A 87 18.61 -1.67 12.35
C ARG A 87 19.03 -0.84 13.57
N GLY A 88 18.24 -0.92 14.63
CA GLY A 88 18.51 -0.39 15.95
C GLY A 88 19.23 -1.47 16.74
N HIS A 89 20.54 -1.34 16.75
CA HIS A 89 21.51 -2.00 17.61
C HIS A 89 20.94 -2.23 19.02
N TRP A 90 20.58 -3.47 19.35
CA TRP A 90 20.51 -3.90 20.75
C TRP A 90 21.97 -4.10 21.20
N ALA A 91 22.56 -3.04 21.75
CA ALA A 91 23.72 -3.19 22.62
C ALA A 91 23.26 -3.85 23.91
N GLU A 92 24.10 -4.76 24.38
CA GLU A 92 24.00 -5.63 25.56
C GLU A 92 23.51 -4.95 26.85
#